data_AF-A0A7U6KSF6-F1
#
_entry.id   AF-A0A7U6KSF6-F1
#
_cell.length_a   1.000
_cell.length_b   1.000
_cell.length_c   1.000
_cell.angle_alpha   90.00
_cell.angle_beta   90.00
_cell.angle_gamma   90.00
#
_symmetry.space_group_name_H-M   'P 1'
#
loop_
_entity.id
_entity.type
_entity.pdbx_description
1 polymer ?
#
loop_
_entity_poly.entity_id
_entity_poly.type
_entity_poly.pdbx_seq_one_letter_code
_entity_poly.pdbx_strand_id
1 'polypeptide(L)'
;MQVIAKPQAVTKVTAADDFLLMKGAYHLGNRHVPLMFEHSAAGYALYFENDHVLAQMLENLGLHTESASVPFEPETGAYQTGHGHSHSHSHAHTHSHNDAHSHDDHDNNHNHNHSHNHDDSHSHHNASIGHSNEG
;
A
#
# COMPACT_ATOMS: atom_id res chain seq x y z
N MET A 1 -21.31 -22.45 -16.20
CA MET A 1 -21.44 -22.42 -14.73
C MET A 1 -21.25 -20.96 -14.33
N GLN A 2 -22.33 -20.26 -14.00
CA GLN A 2 -22.28 -18.83 -13.69
C GLN A 2 -22.09 -18.71 -12.19
N VAL A 3 -20.96 -18.17 -11.74
CA VAL A 3 -20.74 -17.89 -10.32
C VAL A 3 -21.60 -16.66 -10.02
N ILE A 4 -22.67 -16.84 -9.24
CA ILE A 4 -23.49 -15.74 -8.75
C ILE A 4 -23.03 -15.55 -7.31
N ALA A 5 -22.37 -14.43 -7.00
CA ALA A 5 -21.94 -14.12 -5.65
C ALA A 5 -23.16 -14.10 -4.71
N LYS A 6 -23.01 -14.71 -3.51
CA LYS A 6 -24.08 -14.69 -2.50
C LYS A 6 -24.26 -13.25 -2.01
N PRO A 7 -25.50 -12.80 -1.71
CA PRO A 7 -25.72 -11.51 -1.06
C PRO A 7 -24.92 -11.45 0.23
N GLN A 8 -24.05 -10.46 0.35
CA GLN A 8 -23.21 -10.26 1.52
C GLN A 8 -23.41 -8.85 2.08
N ALA A 9 -23.22 -8.70 3.39
CA ALA A 9 -23.27 -7.41 4.05
C ALA A 9 -22.06 -6.57 3.61
N VAL A 10 -22.33 -5.49 2.89
CA VAL A 10 -21.34 -4.55 2.40
C VAL A 10 -21.71 -3.14 2.84
N THR A 11 -20.72 -2.26 2.84
CA THR A 11 -20.95 -0.83 2.98
C THR A 11 -21.01 -0.22 1.60
N LYS A 12 -22.14 0.41 1.29
CA LYS A 12 -22.34 1.23 0.09
C LYS A 12 -21.99 2.67 0.41
N VAL A 13 -21.25 3.31 -0.48
CA VAL A 13 -20.79 4.69 -0.36
C VAL A 13 -21.33 5.49 -1.53
N THR A 14 -21.98 6.60 -1.22
CA THR A 14 -22.45 7.57 -2.21
C THR A 14 -22.01 8.98 -1.81
N ALA A 15 -22.01 9.88 -2.76
CA ALA A 15 -21.71 11.29 -2.53
C ALA A 15 -22.58 12.17 -3.43
N ALA A 16 -22.81 13.41 -2.99
CA ALA A 16 -23.48 14.42 -3.81
C ALA A 16 -22.59 14.99 -4.93
N ASP A 17 -21.27 14.78 -4.83
CA ASP A 17 -20.25 15.26 -5.76
C ASP A 17 -19.32 14.09 -6.12
N ASP A 18 -19.13 13.88 -7.42
CA ASP A 18 -18.23 12.86 -7.98
C ASP A 18 -16.80 13.04 -7.47
N PHE A 19 -16.36 14.29 -7.26
CA PHE A 19 -15.02 14.55 -6.74
C PHE A 19 -14.83 14.05 -5.31
N LEU A 20 -15.91 14.09 -4.50
CA LEU A 20 -15.88 13.56 -3.14
C LEU A 20 -15.81 12.03 -3.16
N LEU A 21 -16.54 11.39 -4.07
CA LEU A 21 -16.49 9.95 -4.28
C LEU A 21 -15.09 9.49 -4.73
N MET A 22 -14.43 10.26 -5.62
CA MET A 22 -13.04 9.99 -6.03
C MET A 22 -12.05 10.09 -4.86
N LYS A 23 -12.21 11.06 -3.96
CA LYS A 23 -11.38 11.12 -2.73
C LYS A 23 -11.61 9.89 -1.86
N GLY A 24 -12.86 9.48 -1.67
CA GLY A 24 -13.20 8.26 -0.93
C GLY A 24 -12.52 7.03 -1.52
N ALA A 25 -12.65 6.82 -2.84
CA ALA A 25 -12.00 5.74 -3.57
C ALA A 25 -10.47 5.78 -3.42
N TYR A 26 -9.86 6.97 -3.51
CA TYR A 26 -8.42 7.15 -3.30
C TYR A 26 -7.98 6.72 -1.90
N HIS A 27 -8.71 7.12 -0.85
CA HIS A 27 -8.37 6.76 0.54
C HIS A 27 -8.54 5.28 0.86
N LEU A 28 -9.52 4.62 0.22
CA LEU A 28 -9.73 3.17 0.32
C LEU A 28 -8.66 2.40 -0.46
N GLY A 29 -8.32 2.88 -1.66
CA GLY A 29 -7.23 2.34 -2.48
C GLY A 29 -5.87 2.39 -1.76
N ASN A 30 -5.56 3.52 -1.09
CA ASN A 30 -4.35 3.67 -0.25
C ASN A 30 -4.28 2.66 0.90
N ARG A 31 -5.40 2.02 1.25
CA ARG A 31 -5.50 1.00 2.31
C ARG A 31 -5.63 -0.42 1.75
N HIS A 32 -5.49 -0.58 0.44
CA HIS A 32 -5.66 -1.86 -0.26
C HIS A 32 -7.00 -2.55 0.04
N VAL A 33 -8.06 -1.75 0.23
CA VAL A 33 -9.41 -2.27 0.46
C VAL A 33 -9.97 -2.80 -0.86
N PRO A 34 -10.48 -4.04 -0.93
CA PRO A 34 -11.20 -4.54 -2.09
C PRO A 34 -12.47 -3.70 -2.32
N LEU A 35 -12.61 -3.17 -3.54
CA LEU A 35 -13.70 -2.27 -3.91
C LEU A 35 -14.44 -2.80 -5.13
N MET A 36 -15.75 -2.60 -5.14
CA MET A 36 -16.59 -2.76 -6.32
C MET A 36 -17.19 -1.40 -6.67
N PHE A 37 -17.14 -1.04 -7.95
CA PHE A 37 -17.69 0.20 -8.48
C PHE A 37 -19.00 -0.11 -9.17
N GLU A 38 -20.03 0.69 -8.91
CA GLU A 38 -21.28 0.61 -9.64
C GLU A 38 -21.61 1.96 -10.25
N HIS A 39 -22.09 1.92 -11.49
CA HIS A 39 -22.64 3.07 -12.19
C HIS A 39 -24.06 2.74 -12.66
N SER A 40 -25.02 3.55 -12.25
CA SER A 40 -26.43 3.40 -12.60
C SER A 40 -27.03 4.75 -12.99
N ALA A 41 -28.30 4.75 -13.42
CA ALA A 41 -29.03 6.00 -13.66
C ALA A 41 -29.16 6.89 -12.40
N ALA A 42 -28.96 6.33 -11.21
CA ALA A 42 -28.94 7.06 -9.94
C ALA A 42 -27.56 7.65 -9.59
N GLY A 43 -26.53 7.45 -10.42
CA GLY A 43 -25.18 7.96 -10.22
C GLY A 43 -24.14 6.87 -9.95
N TYR A 44 -23.06 7.25 -9.28
CA TYR A 44 -21.94 6.38 -8.92
C TYR A 44 -22.01 5.94 -7.47
N ALA A 45 -21.63 4.69 -7.20
CA ALA A 45 -21.51 4.16 -5.86
C ALA A 45 -20.26 3.26 -5.73
N LEU A 46 -19.69 3.24 -4.53
CA LEU A 46 -18.62 2.32 -4.16
C LEU A 46 -19.16 1.30 -3.17
N TYR A 47 -18.69 0.06 -3.25
CA TYR A 47 -18.98 -0.98 -2.28
C TYR A 47 -17.69 -1.59 -1.77
N PHE A 48 -17.66 -1.87 -0.47
CA PHE A 48 -16.58 -2.61 0.17
C PHE A 48 -17.14 -3.48 1.30
N GLU A 49 -16.32 -4.38 1.85
CA GLU A 49 -16.71 -5.20 2.99
C GLU A 49 -17.17 -4.34 4.17
N ASN A 50 -18.15 -4.82 4.94
CA ASN A 50 -18.72 -4.04 6.04
C ASN A 50 -17.68 -3.79 7.16
N ASP A 51 -17.06 -2.61 7.12
CA ASP A 51 -16.07 -2.14 8.08
C ASP A 51 -16.46 -0.75 8.59
N HIS A 52 -16.88 -0.71 9.86
CA HIS A 52 -17.30 0.51 10.54
C HIS A 52 -16.18 1.56 10.69
N VAL A 53 -14.91 1.15 10.76
CA VAL A 53 -13.76 2.07 10.86
C VAL A 53 -13.58 2.80 9.53
N LEU A 54 -13.64 2.07 8.43
CA LEU A 54 -13.58 2.64 7.09
C LEU A 54 -14.82 3.49 6.79
N ALA A 55 -16.01 3.05 7.20
CA ALA A 55 -17.23 3.83 7.06
C ALA A 55 -17.12 5.18 7.81
N GLN A 56 -16.70 5.17 9.08
CA GLN A 56 -16.53 6.39 9.87
C GLN A 56 -15.49 7.35 9.24
N MET A 57 -14.42 6.81 8.67
CA MET A 57 -13.41 7.60 7.95
C MET A 57 -14.02 8.30 6.73
N LEU A 58 -14.87 7.62 5.97
CA LEU A 58 -15.54 8.17 4.80
C LEU A 58 -16.60 9.20 5.18
N GLU A 59 -17.34 8.97 6.26
CA GLU A 59 -18.27 9.96 6.83
C GLU A 59 -17.54 11.25 7.25
N ASN A 60 -16.36 11.12 7.86
CA ASN A 60 -15.53 12.27 8.23
C ASN A 60 -15.00 13.05 7.02
N LEU A 61 -14.93 12.41 5.85
CA LEU A 61 -14.63 13.06 4.58
C LEU A 61 -15.86 13.69 3.92
N GLY A 62 -17.05 13.50 4.48
CA GLY A 62 -18.32 14.01 3.98
C GLY A 62 -19.07 13.08 3.04
N LEU A 63 -18.64 11.81 2.90
CA LEU A 63 -19.37 10.81 2.11
C LEU A 63 -20.53 10.22 2.91
N HIS A 64 -21.55 9.74 2.20
CA HIS A 64 -22.66 9.02 2.80
C HIS A 64 -22.38 7.51 2.74
N THR A 65 -22.43 6.84 3.88
CA THR A 65 -22.27 5.39 3.99
C THR A 65 -23.55 4.73 4.48
N GLU A 66 -23.97 3.67 3.80
CA GLU A 66 -25.13 2.86 4.18
C GLU A 66 -24.81 1.37 4.13
N SER A 67 -25.41 0.58 5.02
CA SER A 67 -25.29 -0.87 4.97
C SER A 67 -26.21 -1.42 3.89
N ALA A 68 -25.65 -2.18 2.96
CA ALA A 68 -26.39 -2.83 1.88
C ALA A 68 -26.11 -4.34 1.86
N SER A 69 -27.04 -5.11 1.32
CA SER A 69 -26.88 -6.55 1.09
C SER A 69 -26.95 -6.83 -0.40
N VAL A 70 -25.80 -6.88 -1.05
CA VAL A 70 -25.69 -7.11 -2.51
C VAL A 70 -24.66 -8.21 -2.79
N PRO A 71 -24.76 -8.89 -3.95
CA PRO A 71 -23.65 -9.67 -4.48
C PRO A 71 -22.42 -8.76 -4.62
N PHE A 72 -21.28 -9.17 -4.07
CA PHE A 72 -20.06 -8.38 -4.08
C PHE A 72 -19.01 -9.07 -4.95
N GLU A 73 -18.63 -8.40 -6.03
CA GLU A 73 -17.57 -8.82 -6.92
C GLU A 73 -16.51 -7.71 -6.95
N PRO A 74 -15.58 -7.69 -5.96
CA PRO A 74 -14.56 -6.67 -5.92
C PRO A 74 -13.69 -6.78 -7.17
N GLU A 75 -13.27 -5.64 -7.70
CA GLU A 75 -12.36 -5.63 -8.84
C GLU A 75 -11.04 -6.30 -8.43
N THR A 76 -10.64 -7.35 -9.15
CA THR A 76 -9.33 -7.97 -8.96
C THR A 76 -8.28 -6.93 -9.34
N GLY A 77 -7.51 -6.44 -8.36
CA GLY A 77 -6.52 -5.39 -8.58
C GLY A 77 -5.57 -5.71 -9.74
N ALA A 78 -5.16 -4.70 -10.50
CA ALA A 78 -4.37 -4.82 -11.73
C ALA A 78 -3.03 -5.56 -11.58
N TYR A 79 -2.56 -5.78 -10.35
CA TYR A 79 -1.27 -6.38 -10.02
C TYR A 79 -1.35 -7.82 -9.48
N GLN A 80 -2.51 -8.50 -9.53
CA GLN A 80 -2.59 -9.93 -9.14
C GLN A 80 -1.82 -10.88 -10.08
N THR A 81 -1.23 -10.38 -11.17
CA THR A 81 -0.25 -11.13 -11.97
C THR A 81 1.14 -10.96 -11.36
N GLY A 82 1.42 -11.65 -10.25
CA GLY A 82 2.79 -11.76 -9.78
C GLY A 82 2.96 -12.20 -8.32
N HIS A 83 3.22 -13.48 -8.15
CA HIS A 83 4.08 -14.03 -7.08
C HIS A 83 3.56 -14.00 -5.64
N GLY A 84 2.92 -15.11 -5.27
CA GLY A 84 2.74 -15.53 -3.87
C GLY A 84 3.11 -17.00 -3.64
N HIS A 85 3.95 -17.62 -4.50
CA HIS A 85 4.67 -18.83 -4.10
C HIS A 85 5.89 -18.42 -3.28
N SER A 86 5.69 -18.22 -1.98
CA SER A 86 6.79 -18.27 -1.03
C SER A 86 7.28 -19.72 -0.95
N HIS A 87 8.05 -20.16 -1.95
CA HIS A 87 8.97 -21.26 -1.73
C HIS A 87 10.02 -20.75 -0.75
N SER A 88 9.87 -21.15 0.51
CA SER A 88 10.97 -21.14 1.46
C SER A 88 12.07 -22.05 0.92
N HIS A 89 12.94 -21.52 0.08
CA HIS A 89 14.26 -22.10 -0.11
C HIS A 89 15.08 -21.75 1.12
N SER A 90 14.85 -22.53 2.18
CA SER A 90 15.87 -22.80 3.16
C SER A 90 17.06 -23.39 2.41
N HIS A 91 18.03 -22.55 2.07
CA HIS A 91 19.37 -23.00 1.69
C HIS A 91 20.07 -23.55 2.93
N ALA A 92 19.64 -24.73 3.37
CA ALA A 92 20.43 -25.58 4.24
C ALA A 92 21.52 -26.22 3.38
N HIS A 93 22.61 -25.49 3.16
CA HIS A 93 23.85 -26.10 2.69
C HIS A 93 24.48 -26.86 3.86
N THR A 94 24.08 -28.12 4.02
CA THR A 94 24.79 -29.08 4.87
C THR A 94 26.08 -29.49 4.16
N HIS A 95 27.14 -28.69 4.32
CA HIS A 95 28.49 -29.14 4.03
C HIS A 95 29.04 -29.85 5.26
N SER A 96 28.90 -31.18 5.26
CA SER A 96 29.67 -32.06 6.13
C SER A 96 31.12 -32.07 5.64
N HIS A 97 31.98 -31.27 6.27
CA HIS A 97 33.43 -31.49 6.26
C HIS A 97 33.87 -31.67 7.71
N ASN A 98 34.25 -32.91 7.99
CA ASN A 98 34.80 -33.38 9.23
C ASN A 98 36.29 -32.99 9.27
N ASP A 99 36.60 -31.77 9.72
CA ASP A 99 37.97 -31.33 9.96
C ASP A 99 38.10 -30.78 11.39
N ALA A 100 38.77 -31.58 12.21
CA ALA A 100 39.04 -31.30 13.60
C ALA A 100 40.09 -30.19 13.72
N HIS A 101 39.69 -29.00 14.18
CA HIS A 101 40.59 -28.00 14.74
C HIS A 101 39.98 -27.36 15.99
N SER A 102 40.63 -27.65 17.12
CA SER A 102 40.47 -27.00 18.42
C SER A 102 41.07 -25.59 18.37
N HIS A 103 40.41 -24.61 19.00
CA HIS A 103 40.94 -23.45 19.74
C HIS A 103 39.73 -22.62 20.20
N ASP A 104 39.38 -22.62 21.48
CA ASP A 104 39.86 -21.75 22.58
C ASP A 104 39.02 -20.46 22.69
N ASP A 105 38.63 -20.17 23.92
CA ASP A 105 37.63 -19.19 24.36
C ASP A 105 37.88 -17.75 23.87
N HIS A 106 36.81 -16.98 23.62
CA HIS A 106 36.67 -15.58 24.06
C HIS A 106 35.28 -14.99 23.74
N ASP A 107 34.56 -14.64 24.82
CA ASP A 107 33.41 -13.73 24.87
C ASP A 107 33.66 -12.43 24.11
N ASN A 108 32.74 -12.01 23.22
CA ASN A 108 32.63 -10.62 22.78
C ASN A 108 31.18 -10.23 22.47
N ASN A 109 30.53 -9.68 23.48
CA ASN A 109 29.32 -8.87 23.39
C ASN A 109 29.63 -7.58 22.59
N HIS A 110 29.09 -7.47 21.37
CA HIS A 110 29.12 -6.22 20.62
C HIS A 110 27.74 -5.82 20.07
N ASN A 111 27.14 -4.89 20.80
CA ASN A 111 26.03 -4.05 20.41
C ASN A 111 26.51 -3.02 19.37
N HIS A 112 25.96 -3.04 18.15
CA HIS A 112 26.25 -2.04 17.13
C HIS A 112 24.96 -1.33 16.69
N ASN A 113 24.73 -0.19 17.33
CA ASN A 113 23.85 0.87 16.84
C ASN A 113 24.59 1.66 15.75
N HIS A 114 24.06 1.69 14.52
CA HIS A 114 24.56 2.57 13.47
C HIS A 114 23.41 3.37 12.85
N SER A 115 23.31 4.62 13.29
CA SER A 115 22.66 5.71 12.58
C SER A 115 23.60 6.18 11.47
N HIS A 116 23.12 6.21 10.23
CA HIS A 116 23.80 6.88 9.13
C HIS A 116 22.87 7.89 8.49
N ASN A 117 23.11 9.14 8.84
CA ASN A 117 22.64 10.34 8.16
C ASN A 117 23.66 10.66 7.06
N HIS A 118 23.22 10.76 5.80
CA HIS A 118 24.05 11.27 4.70
C HIS A 118 23.40 12.54 4.15
N ASP A 119 23.98 13.67 4.55
CA ASP A 119 23.94 14.94 3.84
C ASP A 119 25.13 14.90 2.86
N ASP A 120 24.86 14.72 1.57
CA ASP A 120 25.87 14.84 0.52
C ASP A 120 25.59 16.09 -0.31
N SER A 121 26.20 17.18 0.17
CA SER A 121 26.34 18.45 -0.51
C SER A 121 27.60 18.43 -1.39
N HIS A 122 27.41 18.44 -2.71
CA HIS A 122 28.50 18.67 -3.66
C HIS A 122 28.24 19.92 -4.51
N SER A 123 28.82 21.02 -4.05
CA SER A 123 29.04 22.26 -4.80
C SER A 123 30.44 22.24 -5.40
N HIS A 124 30.54 22.40 -6.73
CA HIS A 124 31.78 22.75 -7.40
C HIS A 124 31.60 24.05 -8.20
N HIS A 125 32.04 25.12 -7.54
CA HIS A 125 32.91 26.20 -8.04
C HIS A 125 32.49 27.13 -9.20
N ASN A 126 32.02 28.29 -8.73
CA ASN A 126 32.05 29.68 -9.18
C ASN A 126 33.26 30.20 -10.03
N ALA A 127 32.97 31.07 -11.02
CA ALA A 127 33.36 32.53 -11.11
C ALA A 127 33.41 33.01 -12.59
N SER A 128 32.43 33.79 -13.06
CA SER A 128 32.31 35.27 -13.06
C SER A 128 32.87 35.94 -14.33
N ILE A 129 32.04 36.72 -15.04
CA ILE A 129 32.35 38.11 -15.42
C ILE A 129 31.01 38.79 -15.73
N GLY A 130 30.71 39.85 -14.99
CA GLY A 130 29.58 40.72 -15.22
C GLY A 130 29.92 41.80 -16.23
N HIS A 131 28.91 42.29 -16.94
CA HIS A 131 28.93 43.62 -17.51
C HIS A 131 27.53 44.22 -17.43
N SER A 132 27.39 45.21 -16.55
CA SER A 132 26.27 46.15 -16.47
C SER A 132 26.20 46.99 -17.76
N ASN A 133 25.01 47.41 -18.20
CA ASN A 133 24.46 48.74 -17.88
C ASN A 133 23.27 49.14 -18.80
N GLU A 134 22.27 49.76 -18.18
CA GLU A 134 21.41 50.89 -18.59
C GLU A 134 20.90 51.06 -20.05
N GLY A 135 19.59 51.35 -20.17
CA GLY A 135 18.97 51.93 -21.37
C GLY A 135 17.50 51.56 -21.57
#